data_AF-A0A535TM58-F1
#
_entry.id   AF-A0A535TM58-F1
#
_cell.length_a   1.000
_cell.length_b   1.000
_cell.length_c   1.000
_cell.angle_alpha   90.00
_cell.angle_beta   90.00
_cell.angle_gamma   90.00
#
_symmetry.space_group_name_H-M   'P 1'
#
loop_
_entity.id
_entity.type
_entity.pdbx_description
1 polymer ?
#
loop_
_entity_poly.entity_id
_entity_poly.type
_entity_poly.pdbx_seq_one_letter_code
_entity_poly.pdbx_strand_id
1 'polypeptide(L)'
;MGRLIQVVRRVRPQVMVTQNEFGGYAHPDHIMTHRVAIGAFYYAGDAERFPGGEPFRPSKLYYSAFPKSLMRQMAEAMQRAGVENRFSTDGEPPPFAVSDDRVTTWLDVSPFIDKKLGAMRAHRTQIPEDSWFLKLSEVLGPKAWSMETFERVRSSVDAPVPEDDLFAGLR
;
A
#
# COMPACT_ATOMS: atom_id res chain seq x y z
N MET A 1 0.03 -8.24 18.14
CA MET A 1 -0.40 -6.88 18.51
C MET A 1 0.56 -6.19 19.48
N GLY A 2 0.72 -6.65 20.74
CA GLY A 2 1.59 -5.97 21.74
C GLY A 2 3.02 -5.66 21.25
N ARG A 3 3.66 -6.57 20.52
CA ARG A 3 4.98 -6.32 19.90
C ARG A 3 4.97 -5.15 18.90
N LEU A 4 3.93 -5.02 18.08
CA LEU A 4 3.84 -3.91 17.12
C LEU A 4 3.58 -2.58 17.83
N ILE A 5 2.79 -2.57 18.91
CA ILE A 5 2.61 -1.38 19.76
C ILE A 5 3.96 -0.87 20.27
N GLN A 6 4.84 -1.76 20.76
CA GLN A 6 6.18 -1.38 21.20
C GLN A 6 7.01 -0.76 20.07
N VAL A 7 6.89 -1.28 18.84
CA VAL A 7 7.54 -0.68 17.65
C VAL A 7 6.97 0.71 17.36
N VAL A 8 5.64 0.88 17.39
CA VAL A 8 4.99 2.19 17.18
C VAL A 8 5.44 3.20 18.23
N ARG A 9 5.49 2.81 19.51
CA ARG A 9 5.96 3.68 20.61
C ARG A 9 7.43 4.09 20.48
N ARG A 10 8.28 3.18 19.98
CA ARG A 10 9.70 3.44 19.76
C ARG A 10 9.96 4.31 18.53
N VAL A 11 9.35 3.98 17.40
CA VAL A 11 9.56 4.66 16.11
C VAL A 11 8.79 5.98 16.03
N ARG A 12 7.69 6.09 16.77
CA ARG A 12 6.79 7.25 16.79
C ARG A 12 6.34 7.70 15.40
N PRO A 13 5.80 6.78 14.56
CA PRO A 13 5.43 7.11 13.19
C PRO A 13 4.21 8.03 13.14
N GLN A 14 4.33 9.21 12.55
CA GLN A 14 3.16 10.09 12.33
C GLN A 14 2.13 9.44 11.38
N VAL A 15 2.60 8.61 10.45
CA VAL A 15 1.80 7.91 9.43
C VAL A 15 2.01 6.41 9.54
N MET A 16 0.93 5.63 9.49
CA MET A 16 0.97 4.18 9.30
C MET A 16 0.28 3.79 7.99
N VAL A 17 0.86 2.81 7.29
CA VAL A 17 0.32 2.23 6.06
C VAL A 17 0.19 0.71 6.25
N THR A 18 -0.91 0.13 5.81
CA THR A 18 -1.14 -1.32 5.84
C THR A 18 -2.05 -1.78 4.69
N GLN A 19 -2.35 -3.07 4.60
CA GLN A 19 -3.35 -3.59 3.67
C GLN A 19 -4.77 -3.23 4.14
N ASN A 20 -5.74 -3.24 3.24
CA ASN A 20 -7.14 -3.15 3.62
C ASN A 20 -7.63 -4.39 4.38
N GLU A 21 -8.88 -4.37 4.82
CA GLU A 21 -9.55 -5.45 5.58
C GLU A 21 -9.58 -6.80 4.83
N PHE A 22 -9.52 -6.75 3.50
CA PHE A 22 -9.43 -7.93 2.64
C PHE A 22 -7.99 -8.49 2.54
N GLY A 23 -6.98 -7.77 3.04
CA GLY A 23 -5.58 -8.19 3.02
C GLY A 23 -4.91 -8.06 1.66
N GLY A 24 -5.33 -7.11 0.82
CA GLY A 24 -4.93 -7.15 -0.59
C GLY A 24 -5.56 -8.38 -1.24
N TYR A 25 -4.80 -9.33 -1.79
CA TYR A 25 -5.34 -10.50 -2.51
C TYR A 25 -5.86 -11.65 -1.60
N ALA A 26 -6.37 -11.35 -0.40
CA ALA A 26 -6.92 -12.32 0.57
C ALA A 26 -5.93 -13.35 1.12
N HIS A 27 -4.63 -13.06 1.09
CA HIS A 27 -3.67 -13.91 1.80
C HIS A 27 -3.94 -13.84 3.32
N PRO A 28 -4.05 -14.98 4.03
CA PRO A 28 -4.34 -15.00 5.47
C PRO A 28 -3.39 -14.11 6.30
N ASP A 29 -2.11 -14.13 5.95
CA ASP A 29 -1.11 -13.30 6.64
C ASP A 29 -1.30 -11.80 6.43
N HIS A 30 -1.81 -11.38 5.27
CA HIS A 30 -2.11 -9.97 5.03
C HIS A 30 -3.33 -9.52 5.82
N ILE A 31 -4.36 -10.37 5.92
CA ILE A 31 -5.53 -10.12 6.78
C ILE A 31 -5.07 -10.00 8.24
N MET A 32 -4.16 -10.87 8.70
CA MET A 32 -3.62 -10.78 10.04
C MET A 32 -2.75 -9.53 10.23
N THR A 33 -1.93 -9.18 9.24
CA THR A 33 -1.11 -7.96 9.25
C THR A 33 -1.98 -6.73 9.40
N HIS A 34 -3.04 -6.61 8.60
CA HIS A 34 -4.06 -5.58 8.73
C HIS A 34 -4.58 -5.53 10.16
N ARG A 35 -5.14 -6.63 10.68
CA ARG A 35 -5.73 -6.67 12.04
C ARG A 35 -4.75 -6.21 13.12
N VAL A 36 -3.48 -6.64 13.03
CA VAL A 36 -2.43 -6.24 13.98
C VAL A 36 -2.06 -4.77 13.83
N ALA A 37 -1.95 -4.26 12.60
CA ALA A 37 -1.63 -2.86 12.32
C ALA A 37 -2.75 -1.91 12.79
N ILE A 38 -4.02 -2.24 12.52
CA ILE A 38 -5.18 -1.50 13.03
C ILE A 38 -5.15 -1.44 14.56
N GLY A 39 -4.98 -2.60 15.21
CA GLY A 39 -4.88 -2.65 16.66
C GLY A 39 -3.74 -1.78 17.20
N ALA A 40 -2.57 -1.82 16.57
CA ALA A 40 -1.45 -1.00 17.00
C ALA A 40 -1.70 0.50 16.80
N PHE A 41 -2.32 0.90 15.68
CA PHE A 41 -2.67 2.30 15.42
C PHE A 41 -3.57 2.89 16.53
N TYR A 42 -4.64 2.17 16.90
CA TYR A 42 -5.59 2.65 17.90
C TYR A 42 -5.09 2.52 19.34
N TYR A 43 -4.32 1.49 19.67
CA TYR A 43 -3.96 1.18 21.05
C TYR A 43 -2.54 1.57 21.47
N ALA A 44 -1.69 2.04 20.54
CA ALA A 44 -0.34 2.47 20.93
C ALA A 44 -0.32 3.66 21.91
N GLY A 45 -1.38 4.46 21.94
CA GLY A 45 -1.58 5.54 22.91
C GLY A 45 -2.27 5.14 24.21
N ASP A 46 -2.54 3.85 24.42
CA ASP A 46 -3.27 3.33 25.59
C ASP A 46 -2.30 2.54 26.50
N ALA A 47 -1.72 3.25 27.48
CA ALA A 47 -0.79 2.65 28.44
C ALA A 47 -1.47 1.75 29.48
N GLU A 48 -2.76 1.95 29.75
CA GLU A 48 -3.51 1.14 30.71
C GLU A 48 -3.78 -0.25 30.12
N ARG A 49 -4.29 -0.30 28.88
CA ARG A 49 -4.59 -1.57 28.20
C ARG A 49 -3.33 -2.30 27.73
N PHE A 50 -2.30 -1.56 27.31
CA PHE A 50 -1.02 -2.12 26.91
C PHE A 50 0.11 -1.43 27.67
N PRO A 51 0.48 -1.94 28.86
CA PRO A 51 1.58 -1.40 29.64
C PRO A 51 2.95 -1.52 28.94
N GLY A 52 3.86 -0.61 29.27
CA GLY A 52 5.27 -0.64 28.87
C GLY A 52 5.65 0.29 27.71
N GLY A 53 6.71 1.09 27.90
CA GLY A 53 7.15 2.10 26.93
C GLY A 53 6.26 3.34 26.90
N GLU A 54 6.80 4.46 26.42
CA GLU A 54 6.08 5.73 26.33
C GLU A 54 4.92 5.66 25.31
N PRO A 55 3.68 6.02 25.68
CA PRO A 55 2.55 6.05 24.76
C PRO A 55 2.78 6.94 23.54
N PHE A 56 2.25 6.51 22.41
CA PHE A 56 2.31 7.30 21.18
C PHE A 56 1.09 7.01 20.30
N ARG A 57 0.48 8.07 19.75
CA ARG A 57 -0.67 7.97 18.84
C ARG A 57 -0.25 8.45 17.45
N PRO A 58 -0.14 7.55 16.46
CA PRO A 58 0.02 7.94 15.06
C PRO A 58 -1.15 8.83 14.62
N SER A 59 -0.88 9.79 13.73
CA SER A 59 -1.87 10.79 13.32
C SER A 59 -2.70 10.35 12.12
N LYS A 60 -2.12 9.56 11.20
CA LYS A 60 -2.79 9.14 9.96
C LYS A 60 -2.61 7.65 9.69
N LEU A 61 -3.66 7.02 9.18
CA LEU A 61 -3.68 5.62 8.77
C LEU A 61 -4.18 5.51 7.33
N TYR A 62 -3.41 4.78 6.52
CA TYR A 62 -3.73 4.52 5.13
C TYR A 62 -3.78 3.04 4.82
N TYR A 63 -4.66 2.68 3.89
CA TYR A 63 -4.60 1.39 3.20
C TYR A 63 -3.97 1.57 1.83
N SER A 64 -3.05 0.68 1.46
CA SER A 64 -2.66 0.55 0.06
C SER A 64 -3.88 0.17 -0.77
N ALA A 65 -4.13 0.95 -1.82
CA ALA A 65 -5.31 0.84 -2.65
C ALA A 65 -4.91 0.60 -4.10
N PHE A 66 -5.67 -0.22 -4.82
CA PHE A 66 -5.49 -0.44 -6.26
C PHE A 66 -6.78 -0.03 -6.98
N PRO A 67 -6.85 1.20 -7.55
CA PRO A 67 -8.05 1.66 -8.23
C PRO A 67 -8.40 0.75 -9.41
N LYS A 68 -9.69 0.43 -9.56
CA LYS A 68 -10.20 -0.36 -10.68
C LYS A 68 -9.79 0.24 -12.03
N SER A 69 -9.80 1.57 -12.18
CA SER A 69 -9.37 2.22 -13.42
C SER A 69 -7.90 1.92 -13.77
N LEU A 70 -7.00 1.98 -12.79
CA LEU A 70 -5.57 1.70 -12.99
C LEU A 70 -5.34 0.22 -13.31
N MET A 71 -6.03 -0.69 -12.61
CA MET A 71 -5.93 -2.12 -12.89
C MET A 71 -6.39 -2.48 -14.30
N ARG A 72 -7.47 -1.85 -14.81
CA ARG A 72 -7.90 -2.01 -16.20
C ARG A 72 -6.87 -1.49 -17.19
N GLN A 73 -6.34 -0.29 -16.98
CA GLN A 73 -5.30 0.28 -17.84
C GLN A 73 -4.06 -0.63 -17.92
N MET A 74 -3.65 -1.19 -16.78
CA MET A 74 -2.53 -2.11 -16.69
C MET A 74 -2.83 -3.43 -17.43
N ALA A 75 -4.04 -3.97 -17.28
CA ALA A 75 -4.51 -5.17 -17.97
C ALA A 75 -4.52 -5.00 -19.50
N GLU A 76 -5.09 -3.91 -20.00
CA GLU A 76 -5.11 -3.58 -21.43
C GLU A 76 -3.69 -3.45 -21.99
N ALA A 77 -2.80 -2.85 -21.22
CA ALA A 77 -1.45 -2.60 -21.67
C ALA A 77 -0.58 -3.87 -21.64
N MET A 78 -0.81 -4.79 -20.70
CA MET A 78 -0.28 -6.16 -20.75
C MET A 78 -0.78 -6.91 -21.98
N GLN A 79 -2.09 -6.84 -22.26
CA GLN A 79 -2.70 -7.51 -23.42
C GLN A 79 -2.09 -7.02 -24.73
N ARG A 80 -1.93 -5.70 -24.92
CA ARG A 80 -1.29 -5.10 -26.10
C ARG A 80 0.15 -5.58 -26.30
N ALA A 81 0.82 -5.98 -25.24
CA ALA A 81 2.20 -6.44 -25.27
C ALA A 81 2.38 -7.95 -25.26
N GLY A 82 1.28 -8.72 -25.29
CA GLY A 82 1.34 -10.18 -25.23
C GLY A 82 1.84 -10.74 -23.89
N VAL A 83 1.75 -9.96 -22.80
CA VAL A 83 2.11 -10.42 -21.46
C VAL A 83 0.85 -11.00 -20.80
N GLU A 84 0.97 -12.20 -20.24
CA GLU A 84 -0.10 -12.83 -19.47
C GLU A 84 -0.47 -11.96 -18.26
N ASN A 85 -1.75 -11.55 -18.19
CA ASN A 85 -2.27 -10.81 -17.04
C ASN A 85 -2.60 -11.78 -15.90
N ARG A 86 -1.77 -11.76 -14.85
CA ARG A 86 -1.98 -12.59 -13.65
C ARG A 86 -2.79 -11.92 -12.55
N PHE A 87 -3.21 -10.67 -12.74
CA PHE A 87 -4.05 -9.95 -11.78
C PHE A 87 -5.54 -10.13 -12.02
N SER A 88 -5.94 -10.44 -13.25
CA SER A 88 -7.34 -10.39 -13.68
C SER A 88 -7.65 -11.65 -14.45
N THR A 89 -8.74 -12.32 -14.08
CA THR A 89 -9.40 -13.31 -14.94
C THR A 89 -10.45 -12.55 -15.75
N ASP A 90 -10.39 -12.66 -17.08
CA ASP A 90 -11.42 -12.18 -18.01
C ASP A 90 -11.63 -10.65 -18.09
N GLY A 91 -10.62 -9.86 -17.70
CA GLY A 91 -10.66 -8.38 -17.79
C GLY A 91 -11.39 -7.70 -16.63
N GLU A 92 -11.93 -8.48 -15.68
CA GLU A 92 -12.47 -7.95 -14.44
C GLU A 92 -11.36 -7.60 -13.45
N PRO A 93 -11.40 -6.42 -12.79
CA PRO A 93 -10.40 -6.07 -11.80
C PRO A 93 -10.29 -7.14 -10.70
N PRO A 94 -9.08 -7.37 -10.16
CA PRO A 94 -8.90 -8.33 -9.08
C PRO A 94 -9.84 -8.03 -7.89
N PRO A 95 -10.21 -9.03 -7.08
CA PRO A 95 -11.08 -8.83 -5.92
C PRO A 95 -10.57 -7.80 -4.90
N PHE A 96 -9.26 -7.53 -4.91
CA PHE A 96 -8.62 -6.53 -4.06
C PHE A 96 -8.65 -5.11 -4.61
N ALA A 97 -9.06 -4.92 -5.87
CA ALA A 97 -9.18 -3.61 -6.47
C ALA A 97 -10.36 -2.84 -5.86
N VAL A 98 -10.14 -1.56 -5.56
CA VAL A 98 -11.15 -0.67 -4.98
C VAL A 98 -11.73 0.26 -6.04
N SER A 99 -12.94 0.77 -5.79
CA SER A 99 -13.49 1.84 -6.63
C SER A 99 -12.63 3.09 -6.55
N ASP A 100 -12.56 3.86 -7.63
CA ASP A 100 -11.67 5.02 -7.74
C ASP A 100 -11.99 6.11 -6.71
N ASP A 101 -13.25 6.25 -6.31
CA ASP A 101 -13.72 7.19 -5.29
C ASP A 101 -13.22 6.89 -3.87
N ARG A 102 -12.77 5.65 -3.60
CA ARG A 102 -12.11 5.31 -2.33
C ARG A 102 -10.65 5.79 -2.28
N VAL A 103 -10.04 6.11 -3.42
CA VAL A 103 -8.64 6.51 -3.47
C VAL A 103 -8.53 7.99 -3.13
N THR A 104 -8.02 8.28 -1.94
CA THR A 104 -7.87 9.64 -1.45
C THR A 104 -6.48 10.21 -1.70
N THR A 105 -5.50 9.37 -2.03
CA THR A 105 -4.08 9.77 -2.07
C THR A 105 -3.38 9.11 -3.24
N TRP A 106 -2.68 9.92 -4.03
CA TRP A 106 -2.00 9.55 -5.26
C TRP A 106 -0.56 10.06 -5.20
N LEU A 107 0.41 9.16 -5.07
CA LEU A 107 1.83 9.52 -5.00
C LEU A 107 2.52 9.21 -6.32
N ASP A 108 3.08 10.23 -6.95
CA ASP A 108 4.02 10.04 -8.06
C ASP A 108 5.41 9.68 -7.51
N VAL A 109 5.73 8.40 -7.62
CA VAL A 109 7.01 7.81 -7.25
C VAL A 109 7.93 7.58 -8.46
N SER A 110 7.61 8.15 -9.64
CA SER A 110 8.49 8.12 -10.82
C SER A 110 9.96 8.48 -10.50
N PRO A 111 10.25 9.50 -9.67
CA PRO A 111 11.63 9.85 -9.32
C PRO A 111 12.40 8.74 -8.58
N PHE A 112 11.71 7.73 -8.07
CA PHE A 112 12.28 6.63 -7.29
C PHE A 112 12.12 5.26 -7.98
N ILE A 113 11.70 5.22 -9.25
CA ILE A 113 11.37 3.98 -9.95
C ILE A 113 12.55 3.01 -10.01
N ASP A 114 13.76 3.50 -10.24
CA ASP A 114 14.97 2.65 -10.30
C ASP A 114 15.27 1.99 -8.96
N LYS A 115 15.01 2.69 -7.85
CA LYS A 115 15.17 2.12 -6.50
C LYS A 115 14.12 1.04 -6.25
N LYS A 116 12.88 1.25 -6.67
CA LYS A 116 11.79 0.27 -6.57
C LYS A 116 12.09 -0.99 -7.37
N LEU A 117 12.51 -0.84 -8.63
CA LEU A 117 12.90 -1.95 -9.48
C LEU A 117 14.16 -2.67 -8.95
N GLY A 118 15.14 -1.93 -8.43
CA GLY A 118 16.31 -2.50 -7.76
C GLY A 118 15.94 -3.34 -6.54
N ALA A 119 15.02 -2.85 -5.70
CA ALA A 119 14.51 -3.59 -4.54
C ALA A 119 13.76 -4.86 -4.98
N MET A 120 12.88 -4.77 -5.99
CA MET A 120 12.19 -5.94 -6.55
C MET A 120 13.17 -7.01 -7.03
N ARG A 121 14.21 -6.62 -7.79
CA ARG A 121 15.26 -7.53 -8.29
C ARG A 121 16.09 -8.18 -7.19
N ALA A 122 16.19 -7.57 -6.00
CA ALA A 122 16.88 -8.17 -4.86
C ALA A 122 16.15 -9.41 -4.31
N HIS A 123 14.83 -9.52 -4.51
CA HIS A 123 14.01 -10.64 -4.06
C HIS A 123 13.99 -11.79 -5.08
N ARG A 124 15.15 -12.24 -5.56
CA ARG A 124 15.31 -13.19 -6.68
C ARG A 124 14.48 -14.48 -6.58
N THR A 125 14.29 -15.01 -5.37
CA THR A 125 13.51 -16.26 -5.16
C THR A 125 12.00 -16.06 -5.29
N GLN A 126 11.52 -14.82 -5.16
CA GLN A 126 10.10 -14.44 -5.23
C GLN A 126 9.76 -13.73 -6.54
N ILE A 127 10.70 -12.91 -7.03
CA ILE A 127 10.62 -12.11 -8.25
C ILE A 127 11.85 -12.44 -9.10
N PRO A 128 11.82 -13.56 -9.85
CA PRO A 128 12.90 -13.87 -10.79
C PRO A 128 12.95 -12.85 -11.94
N GLU A 129 14.06 -12.82 -12.68
CA GLU A 129 14.27 -11.85 -13.77
C GLU A 129 13.21 -11.93 -14.88
N ASP A 130 12.69 -13.13 -15.14
CA ASP A 130 11.63 -13.38 -16.11
C ASP A 130 10.21 -13.23 -15.53
N SER A 131 10.09 -12.76 -14.28
CA SER A 131 8.81 -12.52 -13.64
C SER A 131 7.98 -11.49 -14.39
N TRP A 132 6.67 -11.70 -14.38
CA TRP A 132 5.73 -10.80 -15.02
C TRP A 132 5.78 -9.38 -14.42
N PHE A 133 6.15 -9.22 -13.14
CA PHE A 133 6.34 -7.91 -12.49
C PHE A 133 7.40 -7.07 -13.21
N LEU A 134 8.54 -7.68 -13.56
CA LEU A 134 9.63 -7.00 -14.24
C LEU A 134 9.31 -6.81 -15.72
N LYS A 135 8.73 -7.82 -16.39
CA LYS A 135 8.26 -7.71 -17.79
C LYS A 135 7.24 -6.59 -17.97
N LEU A 136 6.35 -6.39 -17.00
CA LEU A 136 5.41 -5.27 -17.02
C LEU A 136 6.12 -3.91 -17.09
N SER A 137 7.23 -3.79 -16.36
CA SER A 137 8.04 -2.56 -16.32
C SER A 137 8.78 -2.32 -17.63
N GLU A 138 9.22 -3.39 -18.29
CA GLU A 138 9.86 -3.32 -19.61
C GLU A 138 8.87 -2.90 -20.69
N VAL A 139 7.65 -3.41 -20.61
CA VAL A 139 6.57 -3.16 -21.57
C VAL A 139 5.94 -1.77 -21.41
N LEU A 140 5.60 -1.39 -20.17
CA LEU A 140 4.90 -0.14 -19.87
C LEU A 140 5.85 1.03 -19.56
N GLY A 141 7.15 0.74 -19.50
CA GLY A 141 8.17 1.70 -19.15
C GLY A 141 8.01 2.24 -17.72
N PRO A 142 8.59 3.42 -17.44
CA PRO A 142 8.60 4.02 -16.10
C PRO A 142 7.21 4.23 -15.48
N LYS A 143 6.16 4.29 -16.31
CA LYS A 143 4.78 4.52 -15.89
C LYS A 143 4.12 3.31 -15.21
N ALA A 144 4.66 2.10 -15.39
CA ALA A 144 4.04 0.87 -14.89
C ALA A 144 3.84 0.88 -13.37
N TRP A 145 4.80 1.49 -12.66
CA TRP A 145 4.88 1.46 -11.19
C TRP A 145 5.11 2.84 -10.58
N SER A 146 4.93 3.89 -11.37
CA SER A 146 5.17 5.27 -10.95
C SER A 146 4.10 5.83 -10.05
N MET A 147 2.88 5.30 -10.09
CA MET A 147 1.80 5.76 -9.21
C MET A 147 1.57 4.74 -8.10
N GLU A 148 1.63 5.22 -6.86
CA GLU A 148 1.19 4.48 -5.68
C GLU A 148 -0.03 5.17 -5.09
N THR A 149 -1.07 4.39 -4.83
CA THR A 149 -2.37 4.90 -4.43
C THR A 149 -2.78 4.37 -3.06
N PHE A 150 -3.43 5.23 -2.28
CA PHE A 150 -3.84 4.92 -0.93
C PHE A 150 -5.24 5.46 -0.61
N GLU A 151 -5.89 4.78 0.32
CA GLU A 151 -7.12 5.22 0.97
C GLU A 151 -6.78 5.67 2.40
N ARG A 152 -7.02 6.96 2.70
CA ARG A 152 -6.86 7.55 4.03
C ARG A 152 -8.08 7.17 4.87
N VAL A 153 -7.94 6.14 5.69
CA VAL A 153 -9.05 5.63 6.51
C VAL A 153 -9.22 6.36 7.85
N ARG A 154 -8.13 6.96 8.37
CA ARG A 154 -8.17 7.81 9.57
C ARG A 154 -7.15 8.94 9.45
N SER A 155 -7.54 10.11 9.97
CA SER A 155 -6.68 11.26 10.15
C SER A 155 -7.10 12.01 11.41
N SER A 156 -6.15 12.42 12.23
CA SER A 156 -6.36 13.36 13.35
C SER A 156 -6.05 14.81 12.96
N VAL A 157 -5.77 15.06 11.69
CA VAL A 157 -5.46 16.39 11.13
C VAL A 157 -6.26 16.60 9.85
N ASP A 158 -6.50 17.86 9.50
CA ASP A 158 -7.08 18.22 8.21
C ASP A 158 -6.06 18.03 7.09
N ALA A 159 -6.52 17.48 5.98
CA ALA A 159 -5.71 17.28 4.78
C ALA A 159 -6.60 17.19 3.54
N PRO A 160 -6.13 17.68 2.38
CA PRO A 160 -6.91 17.73 1.13
C PRO A 160 -7.31 16.34 0.65
N VAL A 161 -8.20 16.30 -0.34
CA VAL A 161 -8.53 15.11 -1.13
C VAL A 161 -8.69 15.55 -2.60
N PRO A 162 -7.89 15.00 -3.54
CA PRO A 162 -6.83 14.03 -3.33
C PRO A 162 -5.60 14.64 -2.62
N GLU A 163 -4.81 13.77 -1.96
CA GLU A 163 -3.47 14.09 -1.46
C GLU A 163 -2.40 13.62 -2.45
N ASP A 164 -1.29 14.35 -2.51
CA ASP A 164 -0.04 13.98 -3.17
C ASP A 164 1.11 13.72 -2.17
N ASP A 165 0.80 13.77 -0.87
CA ASP A 165 1.73 13.59 0.22
C ASP A 165 1.03 12.97 1.43
N LEU A 166 1.52 11.82 1.91
CA LEU A 166 0.97 11.15 3.09
C LEU A 166 1.07 12.01 4.37
N PHE A 167 2.01 12.96 4.40
CA PHE A 167 2.24 13.88 5.51
C PHE A 167 1.51 15.22 5.38
N ALA A 168 0.66 15.40 4.36
CA ALA A 168 -0.18 16.59 4.26
C ALA A 168 -0.94 16.85 5.58
N GLY A 169 -0.86 18.07 6.10
CA GLY A 169 -1.45 18.48 7.39
C GLY A 169 -0.61 18.16 8.64
N LEU A 170 0.57 17.54 8.51
CA LEU A 170 1.44 17.17 9.64
C LEU A 170 2.75 17.97 9.71
N ARG A 171 2.91 19.00 8.87
CA ARG A 171 4.07 19.89 8.82
C ARG A 171 3.82 21.19 9.58
#